data_AF-A0A2D8UI02-F1
#
_entry.id   AF-A0A2D8UI02-F1
#
_cell.length_a   1.000
_cell.length_b   1.000
_cell.length_c   1.000
_cell.angle_alpha   90.00
_cell.angle_beta   90.00
_cell.angle_gamma   90.00
#
_symmetry.space_group_name_H-M   'P 1'
#
loop_
_entity.id
_entity.type
_entity.pdbx_description
1 polymer ?
#
loop_
_entity_poly.entity_id
_entity_poly.type
_entity_poly.pdbx_seq_one_letter_code
_entity_poly.pdbx_strand_id
1 'polypeptide(L)'
;MNLFNKYIVGVFLFFTGYSSNYAQCYPGNIVTSTFATGGTGNYLDRIIWLTWGAQSSADIYGKEGEVLNNGETSYASIQLSQNKYFCLQATIDNINPSSSIESYIPGNFVGDSMDELYNIGGTGNNNQLVAGIINADGGDTATFTVSCQAFLDGNPIRIKGLVIADAESLASSEEIKVSSDGEWKVVEVRKNIGAGPYQINKSNIGGGLQRVRFFNGNDNNTAAITILSFNETAYDTEVNNYEINFDVEIKGAGLTAIALGLLVPELDRGDAPDTYGDVLHIIDKTTFSDDQVPVGTSVNLNADTYTPASEIPETNISYLGSVSPDKDLDEQYTIDALGDDNDGGNVNEEDALPANLKRFYYRNFNYVAGKTFEVEVPYTTIDDSYLQGWVDFNVNGVFEDGEGVVQALPAGIGTTTLSWVVPNDVVIRPTYMRLRLSDNYYGMLTPETTLLRGEVEDHRMYVVKPAMVNPFLPSVTKE
;
A
#
# COMPACT_ATOMS: atom_id res chain seq x y z
N MET A 1 -29.25 5.63 -56.66
CA MET A 1 -28.48 4.47 -57.12
C MET A 1 -27.00 4.81 -56.97
N ASN A 2 -26.43 4.48 -55.80
CA ASN A 2 -25.12 3.87 -55.62
C ASN A 2 -24.01 4.18 -56.67
N LEU A 3 -22.91 4.84 -56.26
CA LEU A 3 -21.60 4.18 -55.99
C LEU A 3 -20.36 5.11 -56.09
N PHE A 4 -19.55 5.03 -55.01
CA PHE A 4 -18.09 5.18 -54.85
C PHE A 4 -17.41 6.55 -55.11
N ASN A 5 -17.00 7.31 -54.09
CA ASN A 5 -15.91 7.13 -53.09
C ASN A 5 -14.52 7.55 -53.62
N LYS A 6 -13.94 8.61 -53.02
CA LYS A 6 -12.50 8.89 -52.89
C LYS A 6 -12.29 10.06 -51.93
N TYR A 7 -12.37 9.79 -50.62
CA TYR A 7 -11.73 10.63 -49.62
C TYR A 7 -10.32 10.08 -49.38
N ILE A 8 -9.31 10.86 -49.74
CA ILE A 8 -7.94 10.64 -49.29
C ILE A 8 -7.91 11.10 -47.84
N VAL A 9 -8.01 10.15 -46.91
CA VAL A 9 -7.71 10.38 -45.50
C VAL A 9 -6.19 10.23 -45.36
N GLY A 10 -5.49 11.35 -45.19
CA GLY A 10 -4.09 11.35 -44.79
C GLY A 10 -4.00 10.85 -43.35
N VAL A 11 -3.54 9.61 -43.18
CA VAL A 11 -3.16 9.08 -41.87
C VAL A 11 -1.86 9.78 -41.47
N PHE A 12 -1.96 10.78 -40.59
CA PHE A 12 -0.81 11.23 -39.82
C PHE A 12 -0.55 10.19 -38.73
N LEU A 13 0.36 9.27 -39.04
CA LEU A 13 1.03 8.45 -38.04
C LEU A 13 1.92 9.39 -37.20
N PHE A 14 1.42 9.83 -36.05
CA PHE A 14 2.28 10.31 -34.98
C PHE A 14 3.06 9.10 -34.47
N PHE A 15 4.33 9.00 -34.86
CA PHE A 15 5.32 8.26 -34.09
C PHE A 15 5.59 9.08 -32.82
N THR A 16 4.79 8.87 -31.77
CA THR A 16 5.29 9.09 -30.42
C THR A 16 6.09 7.86 -30.07
N GLY A 17 7.37 7.89 -30.39
CA GLY A 17 8.34 7.01 -29.76
C GLY A 17 8.43 7.41 -28.29
N TYR A 18 7.50 6.92 -27.47
CA TYR A 18 7.78 6.78 -26.05
C TYR A 18 8.84 5.69 -25.96
N SER A 19 10.06 6.09 -25.60
CA SER A 19 11.02 5.15 -25.05
C SER A 19 10.53 4.72 -23.66
N SER A 20 9.46 3.93 -23.61
CA SER A 20 9.11 3.14 -22.42
C SER A 20 10.16 2.04 -22.36
N ASN A 21 11.17 2.16 -21.50
CA ASN A 21 11.98 1.03 -20.97
C ASN A 21 13.10 1.49 -20.01
N TYR A 22 12.79 2.40 -19.09
CA TYR A 22 13.52 2.52 -17.83
C TYR A 22 12.50 2.83 -16.74
N ALA A 23 12.47 2.03 -15.67
CA ALA A 23 11.56 2.26 -14.55
C ALA A 23 11.78 3.66 -13.96
N GLN A 24 10.71 4.39 -13.67
CA GLN A 24 10.79 5.78 -13.21
C GLN A 24 11.60 5.91 -11.92
N CYS A 25 11.44 4.95 -11.00
CA CYS A 25 12.17 4.93 -9.73
C CYS A 25 13.67 4.67 -9.90
N TYR A 26 14.05 3.80 -10.83
CA TYR A 26 15.43 3.30 -10.96
C TYR A 26 15.90 3.30 -12.42
N PRO A 27 16.15 4.48 -13.01
CA PRO A 27 16.57 4.56 -14.40
C PRO A 27 17.86 3.77 -14.65
N GLY A 28 17.84 2.89 -15.64
CA GLY A 28 18.97 2.03 -16.00
C GLY A 28 19.00 0.67 -15.29
N ASN A 29 18.18 0.44 -14.28
CA ASN A 29 18.06 -0.85 -13.60
C ASN A 29 16.86 -1.65 -14.13
N ILE A 30 16.94 -2.97 -14.00
CA ILE A 30 15.85 -3.90 -14.31
C ILE A 30 14.93 -3.96 -13.09
N VAL A 31 13.62 -3.78 -13.32
CA VAL A 31 12.61 -3.69 -12.27
C VAL A 31 11.55 -4.75 -12.50
N THR A 32 11.48 -5.72 -11.60
CA THR A 32 10.74 -6.98 -11.80
C THR A 32 9.89 -7.38 -10.60
N SER A 33 10.12 -6.79 -9.42
CA SER A 33 9.32 -7.08 -8.23
C SER A 33 7.90 -6.58 -8.39
N THR A 34 6.95 -7.42 -8.00
CA THR A 34 5.56 -7.25 -8.39
C THR A 34 4.61 -8.03 -7.47
N PHE A 35 3.33 -7.73 -7.60
CA PHE A 35 2.26 -8.47 -6.96
C PHE A 35 2.00 -9.78 -7.70
N ALA A 36 1.58 -10.81 -6.98
CA ALA A 36 1.00 -11.98 -7.61
C ALA A 36 -0.34 -11.59 -8.27
N THR A 37 -0.64 -12.17 -9.43
CA THR A 37 -1.88 -11.89 -10.19
C THR A 37 -2.86 -13.05 -10.17
N GLY A 38 -2.46 -14.18 -9.59
CA GLY A 38 -3.27 -15.36 -9.40
C GLY A 38 -2.90 -16.14 -8.15
N GLY A 39 -3.68 -17.18 -7.86
CA GLY A 39 -3.58 -17.97 -6.64
C GLY A 39 -4.73 -17.69 -5.68
N THR A 40 -4.74 -18.36 -4.53
CA THR A 40 -5.79 -18.22 -3.50
C THR A 40 -5.33 -17.44 -2.27
N GLY A 41 -4.19 -16.77 -2.34
CA GLY A 41 -3.59 -16.01 -1.25
C GLY A 41 -4.50 -14.88 -0.76
N ASN A 42 -4.45 -14.59 0.54
CA ASN A 42 -5.31 -13.56 1.14
C ASN A 42 -4.81 -12.13 0.89
N TYR A 43 -3.56 -11.96 0.43
CA TYR A 43 -2.87 -10.67 0.36
C TYR A 43 -2.28 -10.39 -1.03
N LEU A 44 -2.98 -10.82 -2.10
CA LEU A 44 -2.53 -10.66 -3.50
C LEU A 44 -2.22 -9.21 -3.88
N ASP A 45 -2.92 -8.25 -3.27
CA ASP A 45 -2.81 -6.81 -3.50
C ASP A 45 -1.99 -6.06 -2.42
N ARG A 46 -1.51 -6.77 -1.39
CA ARG A 46 -0.77 -6.19 -0.25
C ARG A 46 0.68 -6.65 -0.18
N ILE A 47 0.99 -7.85 -0.68
CA ILE A 47 2.36 -8.39 -0.69
C ILE A 47 3.00 -8.15 -2.04
N ILE A 48 4.01 -7.28 -2.05
CA ILE A 48 4.92 -7.24 -3.18
C ILE A 48 6.00 -8.31 -3.00
N TRP A 49 6.11 -9.22 -3.97
CA TRP A 49 7.13 -10.26 -3.95
C TRP A 49 8.42 -9.73 -4.57
N LEU A 50 9.54 -9.96 -3.88
CA LEU A 50 10.87 -9.67 -4.40
C LEU A 50 11.22 -10.72 -5.45
N THR A 51 11.65 -10.28 -6.62
CA THR A 51 12.06 -11.17 -7.72
C THR A 51 13.54 -11.06 -8.02
N TRP A 52 14.13 -12.12 -8.58
CA TRP A 52 15.59 -12.28 -8.67
C TRP A 52 16.08 -12.75 -10.03
N GLY A 53 17.37 -12.54 -10.28
CA GLY A 53 18.11 -13.13 -11.41
C GLY A 53 17.92 -12.46 -12.76
N ALA A 54 17.12 -11.40 -12.87
CA ALA A 54 16.86 -10.74 -14.14
C ALA A 54 18.16 -10.26 -14.82
N GLN A 55 18.39 -10.66 -16.08
CA GLN A 55 19.59 -10.32 -16.84
C GLN A 55 19.31 -9.25 -17.91
N SER A 56 18.03 -9.05 -18.24
CA SER A 56 17.57 -8.05 -19.20
C SER A 56 16.15 -7.58 -18.90
N SER A 57 15.72 -6.49 -19.53
CA SER A 57 14.33 -6.02 -19.45
C SER A 57 13.30 -6.99 -20.06
N ALA A 58 13.73 -8.09 -20.69
CA ALA A 58 12.83 -9.14 -21.15
C ALA A 58 12.44 -10.11 -20.03
N ASP A 59 13.21 -10.16 -18.94
CA ASP A 59 13.00 -11.02 -17.78
C ASP A 59 11.99 -10.36 -16.82
N ILE A 60 10.76 -10.12 -17.29
CA ILE A 60 9.77 -9.22 -16.67
C ILE A 60 9.40 -9.53 -15.21
N TYR A 61 9.60 -10.78 -14.76
CA TYR A 61 9.31 -11.24 -13.39
C TYR A 61 10.53 -11.89 -12.73
N GLY A 62 11.72 -11.58 -13.22
CA GLY A 62 12.96 -12.26 -12.88
C GLY A 62 13.32 -13.36 -13.87
N LYS A 63 14.41 -14.07 -13.58
CA LYS A 63 14.88 -15.21 -14.38
C LYS A 63 15.34 -16.33 -13.45
N GLU A 64 14.76 -17.51 -13.61
CA GLU A 64 15.08 -18.70 -12.82
C GLU A 64 16.50 -19.25 -13.10
N GLY A 65 17.12 -19.85 -12.07
CA GLY A 65 18.36 -20.60 -12.19
C GLY A 65 19.62 -19.75 -12.32
N GLU A 66 19.53 -18.47 -11.95
CA GLU A 66 20.66 -17.55 -11.98
C GLU A 66 21.32 -17.48 -10.60
N VAL A 67 22.64 -17.63 -10.56
CA VAL A 67 23.43 -17.52 -9.34
C VAL A 67 23.37 -16.09 -8.82
N LEU A 68 22.90 -15.92 -7.58
CA LEU A 68 22.83 -14.62 -6.93
C LEU A 68 24.14 -14.34 -6.19
N ASN A 69 24.63 -13.11 -6.32
CA ASN A 69 25.90 -12.67 -5.73
C ASN A 69 25.67 -11.49 -4.78
N ASN A 70 26.65 -11.17 -3.95
CA ASN A 70 26.58 -9.97 -3.10
C ASN A 70 26.42 -8.72 -3.98
N GLY A 71 25.50 -7.83 -3.59
CA GLY A 71 25.06 -6.68 -4.36
C GLY A 71 23.92 -6.96 -5.35
N GLU A 72 23.46 -8.20 -5.49
CA GLU A 72 22.27 -8.50 -6.29
C GLU A 72 21.07 -7.73 -5.73
N THR A 73 20.38 -6.97 -6.57
CA THR A 73 19.34 -6.05 -6.13
C THR A 73 18.03 -6.29 -6.86
N SER A 74 16.98 -6.46 -6.07
CA SER A 74 15.59 -6.53 -6.51
C SER A 74 14.96 -5.14 -6.42
N TYR A 75 14.27 -4.72 -7.49
CA TYR A 75 13.66 -3.39 -7.59
C TYR A 75 12.17 -3.50 -7.88
N ALA A 76 11.38 -2.60 -7.29
CA ALA A 76 10.00 -2.34 -7.69
C ALA A 76 9.76 -0.86 -8.02
N SER A 77 8.89 -0.62 -9.00
CA SER A 77 8.41 0.70 -9.38
C SER A 77 6.93 0.58 -9.68
N ILE A 78 6.11 0.79 -8.65
CA ILE A 78 4.64 0.72 -8.76
C ILE A 78 4.15 2.13 -9.01
N GLN A 79 3.49 2.35 -10.14
CA GLN A 79 2.83 3.62 -10.41
C GLN A 79 1.60 3.73 -9.52
N LEU A 80 1.50 4.83 -8.78
CA LEU A 80 0.37 5.09 -7.89
C LEU A 80 -0.57 6.10 -8.51
N SER A 81 -0.03 7.15 -9.14
CA SER A 81 -0.83 8.15 -9.84
C SER A 81 -0.05 8.78 -11.01
N GLN A 82 -0.53 9.88 -11.60
CA GLN A 82 0.23 10.60 -12.61
C GLN A 82 1.55 11.14 -12.02
N ASN A 83 2.66 10.49 -12.40
CA ASN A 83 4.04 10.79 -11.96
C ASN A 83 4.39 10.44 -10.50
N LYS A 84 3.47 9.88 -9.71
CA LYS A 84 3.76 9.39 -8.34
C LYS A 84 3.99 7.88 -8.34
N TYR A 85 5.01 7.45 -7.62
CA TYR A 85 5.42 6.04 -7.58
C TYR A 85 5.75 5.60 -6.16
N PHE A 86 5.43 4.34 -5.87
CA PHE A 86 6.07 3.57 -4.80
C PHE A 86 7.31 2.87 -5.37
N CYS A 87 8.46 3.18 -4.79
CA CYS A 87 9.74 2.64 -5.17
C CYS A 87 10.27 1.74 -4.07
N LEU A 88 10.77 0.57 -4.43
CA LEU A 88 11.38 -0.37 -3.49
C LEU A 88 12.72 -0.86 -4.04
N GLN A 89 13.71 -0.94 -3.16
CA GLN A 89 14.99 -1.58 -3.42
C GLN A 89 15.30 -2.57 -2.29
N ALA A 90 15.66 -3.80 -2.67
CA ALA A 90 16.11 -4.84 -1.74
C ALA A 90 17.41 -5.47 -2.25
N THR A 91 18.48 -5.40 -1.47
CA THR A 91 19.83 -5.84 -1.88
C THR A 91 20.27 -7.03 -1.04
N ILE A 92 20.76 -8.09 -1.70
CA ILE A 92 21.36 -9.25 -1.04
C ILE A 92 22.84 -9.00 -0.81
N ASP A 93 23.31 -9.28 0.41
CA ASP A 93 24.71 -9.23 0.79
C ASP A 93 25.08 -10.37 1.75
N ASN A 94 26.36 -10.45 2.10
CA ASN A 94 26.91 -11.43 3.06
C ASN A 94 26.58 -12.90 2.74
N ILE A 95 26.43 -13.24 1.46
CA ILE A 95 26.18 -14.61 1.01
C ILE A 95 27.34 -15.52 1.45
N ASN A 96 27.00 -16.59 2.15
CA ASN A 96 27.93 -17.58 2.65
C ASN A 96 27.32 -18.99 2.63
N PRO A 97 27.99 -19.98 2.00
CA PRO A 97 29.17 -19.85 1.14
C PRO A 97 28.90 -18.95 -0.08
N SER A 98 29.93 -18.36 -0.69
CA SER A 98 29.74 -17.56 -1.92
C SER A 98 29.11 -18.40 -3.03
N SER A 99 28.20 -17.80 -3.81
CA SER A 99 27.49 -18.48 -4.92
C SER A 99 26.68 -19.70 -4.48
N SER A 100 26.23 -19.73 -3.22
CA SER A 100 25.44 -20.85 -2.66
C SER A 100 23.94 -20.69 -2.83
N ILE A 101 23.48 -19.65 -3.53
CA ILE A 101 22.06 -19.39 -3.77
C ILE A 101 21.77 -19.03 -5.22
N GLU A 102 20.60 -19.43 -5.70
CA GLU A 102 20.10 -19.20 -7.05
C GLU A 102 18.66 -18.66 -7.02
N SER A 103 18.26 -17.92 -8.06
CA SER A 103 16.86 -17.51 -8.25
C SER A 103 15.97 -18.71 -8.60
N TYR A 104 14.76 -18.73 -8.05
CA TYR A 104 13.85 -19.86 -8.16
C TYR A 104 12.40 -19.44 -8.43
N ILE A 105 11.66 -20.26 -9.19
CA ILE A 105 10.21 -20.12 -9.38
C ILE A 105 9.53 -21.13 -8.47
N PRO A 106 8.80 -20.69 -7.42
CA PRO A 106 7.92 -21.58 -6.65
C PRO A 106 6.94 -22.31 -7.57
N GLY A 107 6.72 -23.61 -7.41
CA GLY A 107 5.78 -24.39 -8.23
C GLY A 107 6.42 -25.49 -9.11
N ASN A 108 7.74 -25.59 -9.21
CA ASN A 108 8.39 -26.57 -10.08
C ASN A 108 8.57 -27.96 -9.43
N PHE A 109 8.31 -28.11 -8.13
CA PHE A 109 8.47 -29.35 -7.38
C PHE A 109 7.14 -30.02 -7.05
N VAL A 110 7.11 -31.36 -6.95
CA VAL A 110 5.87 -32.08 -6.62
C VAL A 110 5.59 -31.96 -5.12
N GLY A 111 4.62 -31.13 -4.76
CA GLY A 111 4.22 -30.93 -3.37
C GLY A 111 4.55 -29.55 -2.82
N ASP A 112 5.08 -28.64 -3.64
CA ASP A 112 5.08 -27.23 -3.28
C ASP A 112 3.67 -26.64 -3.23
N SER A 113 3.58 -25.44 -2.67
CA SER A 113 2.28 -24.82 -2.38
C SER A 113 2.27 -23.30 -2.42
N MET A 114 3.42 -22.66 -2.63
CA MET A 114 3.47 -21.20 -2.68
C MET A 114 2.81 -20.67 -3.95
N ASP A 115 3.05 -21.28 -5.11
CA ASP A 115 2.42 -20.93 -6.37
C ASP A 115 0.89 -21.11 -6.33
N GLU A 116 0.39 -22.07 -5.57
CA GLU A 116 -1.05 -22.23 -5.33
C GLU A 116 -1.66 -21.02 -4.58
N LEU A 117 -0.88 -20.36 -3.72
CA LEU A 117 -1.29 -19.16 -3.00
C LEU A 117 -1.01 -17.87 -3.79
N TYR A 118 0.18 -17.76 -4.37
CA TYR A 118 0.70 -16.56 -5.02
C TYR A 118 1.46 -16.95 -6.30
N ASN A 119 0.87 -16.68 -7.47
CA ASN A 119 1.50 -16.92 -8.76
C ASN A 119 1.27 -15.80 -9.78
N ILE A 120 2.00 -15.90 -10.88
CA ILE A 120 1.72 -15.19 -12.12
C ILE A 120 1.62 -16.22 -13.25
N GLY A 121 0.52 -16.23 -13.98
CA GLY A 121 0.33 -17.11 -15.14
C GLY A 121 -0.20 -18.52 -14.82
N GLY A 122 -0.32 -18.90 -13.56
CA GLY A 122 -0.88 -20.17 -13.10
C GLY A 122 0.06 -20.93 -12.16
N THR A 123 -0.31 -22.17 -11.81
CA THR A 123 0.47 -23.04 -10.92
C THR A 123 1.37 -24.00 -11.70
N GLY A 124 2.28 -24.66 -11.01
CA GLY A 124 3.26 -25.56 -11.60
C GLY A 124 4.26 -24.82 -12.49
N ASN A 125 4.66 -25.49 -13.56
CA ASN A 125 5.48 -24.92 -14.65
C ASN A 125 4.85 -23.71 -15.38
N ASN A 126 3.60 -23.32 -15.08
CA ASN A 126 3.00 -22.12 -15.65
C ASN A 126 3.28 -20.87 -14.80
N ASN A 127 3.73 -21.04 -13.56
CA ASN A 127 4.11 -19.91 -12.73
C ASN A 127 5.31 -19.19 -13.35
N GLN A 128 5.24 -17.87 -13.37
CA GLN A 128 6.29 -17.00 -13.91
C GLN A 128 6.94 -16.14 -12.83
N LEU A 129 6.44 -16.21 -11.59
CA LEU A 129 6.90 -15.38 -10.48
C LEU A 129 8.21 -15.94 -9.90
N VAL A 130 9.35 -15.35 -10.26
CA VAL A 130 10.69 -15.77 -9.75
C VAL A 130 10.96 -15.18 -8.36
N ALA A 131 10.07 -15.46 -7.41
CA ALA A 131 10.12 -14.91 -6.05
C ALA A 131 10.97 -15.73 -5.07
N GLY A 132 11.41 -16.93 -5.48
CA GLY A 132 12.18 -17.84 -4.65
C GLY A 132 13.69 -17.57 -4.70
N ILE A 133 14.35 -17.87 -3.59
CA ILE A 133 15.80 -18.02 -3.48
C ILE A 133 16.05 -19.43 -2.95
N ILE A 134 16.75 -20.25 -3.72
CA ILE A 134 17.05 -21.65 -3.41
C ILE A 134 18.54 -21.83 -3.11
N ASN A 135 18.91 -22.80 -2.27
CA ASN A 135 20.31 -23.20 -2.16
C ASN A 135 20.78 -23.86 -3.47
N ALA A 136 21.97 -23.48 -3.96
CA ALA A 136 22.53 -23.99 -5.21
C ALA A 136 22.98 -25.47 -5.10
N ASP A 137 23.51 -25.85 -3.95
CA ASP A 137 24.03 -27.19 -3.68
C ASP A 137 23.14 -27.93 -2.68
N GLY A 138 22.67 -29.11 -3.07
CA GLY A 138 21.75 -29.91 -2.26
C GLY A 138 22.37 -30.38 -0.93
N GLY A 139 21.65 -30.18 0.17
CA GLY A 139 22.09 -30.55 1.53
C GLY A 139 22.93 -29.50 2.25
N ASP A 140 23.35 -28.44 1.54
CA ASP A 140 24.15 -27.37 2.11
C ASP A 140 23.29 -26.33 2.84
N THR A 141 23.96 -25.55 3.70
CA THR A 141 23.38 -24.39 4.39
C THR A 141 23.90 -23.13 3.72
N ALA A 142 22.98 -22.26 3.32
CA ALA A 142 23.28 -20.93 2.80
C ALA A 142 22.75 -19.86 3.76
N THR A 143 23.55 -18.83 3.98
CA THR A 143 23.17 -17.65 4.76
C THR A 143 23.40 -16.39 3.97
N PHE A 144 22.53 -15.39 4.11
CA PHE A 144 22.70 -14.07 3.50
C PHE A 144 21.91 -13.03 4.29
N THR A 145 22.24 -11.76 4.09
CA THR A 145 21.53 -10.61 4.65
C THR A 145 20.82 -9.89 3.50
N VAL A 146 19.64 -9.34 3.78
CA VAL A 146 18.92 -8.48 2.84
C VAL A 146 18.67 -7.12 3.48
N SER A 147 19.01 -6.07 2.74
CA SER A 147 18.81 -4.67 3.12
C SER A 147 17.73 -4.06 2.23
N CYS A 148 16.71 -3.43 2.82
CA CYS A 148 15.57 -2.87 2.07
C CYS A 148 15.35 -1.39 2.38
N GLN A 149 15.04 -0.62 1.34
CA GLN A 149 14.61 0.78 1.43
C GLN A 149 13.40 1.01 0.51
N ALA A 150 12.47 1.84 0.94
CA ALA A 150 11.30 2.20 0.15
C ALA A 150 11.09 3.71 0.11
N PHE A 151 10.48 4.18 -0.97
CA PHE A 151 10.15 5.58 -1.19
C PHE A 151 8.73 5.72 -1.71
N LEU A 152 8.05 6.78 -1.28
CA LEU A 152 6.76 7.18 -1.79
C LEU A 152 6.87 8.60 -2.32
N ASP A 153 6.62 8.77 -3.62
CA ASP A 153 6.75 10.07 -4.30
C ASP A 153 8.14 10.72 -4.06
N GLY A 154 9.19 9.89 -4.08
CA GLY A 154 10.57 10.31 -3.84
C GLY A 154 10.96 10.54 -2.37
N ASN A 155 10.02 10.49 -1.43
CA ASN A 155 10.30 10.62 0.00
C ASN A 155 10.56 9.24 0.63
N PRO A 156 11.60 9.08 1.48
CA PRO A 156 11.85 7.80 2.13
C PRO A 156 10.72 7.43 3.08
N ILE A 157 10.31 6.16 3.06
CA ILE A 157 9.25 5.63 3.92
C ILE A 157 9.69 4.37 4.65
N ARG A 158 9.06 4.14 5.80
CA ARG A 158 9.27 2.93 6.59
C ARG A 158 8.52 1.76 5.97
N ILE A 159 9.24 0.67 5.69
CA ILE A 159 8.65 -0.61 5.28
C ILE A 159 7.95 -1.23 6.50
N LYS A 160 6.63 -1.42 6.42
CA LYS A 160 5.82 -1.78 7.59
C LYS A 160 5.84 -3.26 7.92
N GLY A 161 6.09 -4.12 6.94
CA GLY A 161 6.15 -5.56 7.18
C GLY A 161 7.08 -6.29 6.21
N LEU A 162 7.84 -7.24 6.77
CA LEU A 162 8.60 -8.22 6.01
C LEU A 162 7.80 -9.51 5.92
N VAL A 163 7.63 -10.01 4.71
CA VAL A 163 6.92 -11.25 4.42
C VAL A 163 7.90 -12.33 4.02
N ILE A 164 7.72 -13.53 4.55
CA ILE A 164 8.45 -14.71 4.10
C ILE A 164 7.50 -15.88 3.90
N ALA A 165 7.84 -16.73 2.94
CA ALA A 165 7.13 -17.96 2.63
C ALA A 165 8.11 -19.10 2.34
N ASP A 166 7.68 -20.32 2.63
CA ASP A 166 8.31 -21.53 2.08
C ASP A 166 7.95 -21.61 0.58
N ALA A 167 8.96 -21.54 -0.28
CA ALA A 167 8.80 -21.43 -1.73
C ALA A 167 8.86 -22.79 -2.45
N GLU A 168 9.33 -23.83 -1.80
CA GLU A 168 9.36 -25.19 -2.33
C GLU A 168 8.32 -26.01 -1.55
N SER A 169 8.76 -27.05 -0.86
CA SER A 169 8.07 -27.65 0.25
C SER A 169 9.11 -28.09 1.26
N LEU A 170 8.91 -27.75 2.53
CA LEU A 170 9.87 -28.12 3.56
C LEU A 170 9.77 -29.62 3.89
N ALA A 171 10.89 -30.34 3.79
CA ALA A 171 10.99 -31.72 4.27
C ALA A 171 11.35 -31.83 5.77
N SER A 172 11.36 -33.05 6.30
CA SER A 172 11.59 -33.30 7.74
C SER A 172 12.98 -32.88 8.26
N SER A 173 13.97 -32.82 7.37
CA SER A 173 15.37 -32.49 7.68
C SER A 173 15.79 -31.12 7.16
N GLU A 174 14.82 -30.31 6.74
CA GLU A 174 15.01 -29.00 6.15
C GLU A 174 14.58 -27.91 7.11
N GLU A 175 15.18 -26.74 6.97
CA GLU A 175 14.80 -25.57 7.75
C GLU A 175 15.05 -24.26 7.01
N ILE A 176 14.14 -23.32 7.26
CA ILE A 176 14.25 -21.92 6.85
C ILE A 176 14.21 -21.09 8.14
N LYS A 177 15.17 -20.18 8.31
CA LYS A 177 15.22 -19.25 9.43
C LYS A 177 15.37 -17.84 8.91
N VAL A 178 14.60 -16.92 9.48
CA VAL A 178 14.78 -15.48 9.23
C VAL A 178 14.78 -14.75 10.55
N SER A 179 15.73 -13.82 10.71
CA SER A 179 15.88 -13.01 11.91
C SER A 179 15.88 -11.52 11.55
N SER A 180 15.07 -10.74 12.25
CA SER A 180 15.04 -9.27 12.11
C SER A 180 14.47 -8.63 13.38
N ASP A 181 14.59 -7.31 13.51
CA ASP A 181 14.11 -6.56 14.67
C ASP A 181 12.60 -6.31 14.56
N GLY A 182 11.81 -7.07 15.33
CA GLY A 182 10.37 -7.03 15.23
C GLY A 182 9.69 -8.27 15.81
N GLU A 183 8.40 -8.40 15.54
CA GLU A 183 7.58 -9.55 15.96
C GLU A 183 7.00 -10.27 14.75
N TRP A 184 7.25 -11.58 14.66
CA TRP A 184 6.70 -12.46 13.63
C TRP A 184 5.29 -12.92 13.98
N LYS A 185 4.45 -13.00 12.96
CA LYS A 185 3.12 -13.59 12.99
C LYS A 185 2.92 -14.47 11.76
N VAL A 186 2.37 -15.66 11.95
CA VAL A 186 1.83 -16.47 10.85
C VAL A 186 0.46 -15.90 10.49
N VAL A 187 0.30 -15.48 9.24
CA VAL A 187 -0.92 -14.81 8.77
C VAL A 187 -1.72 -15.67 7.80
N GLU A 188 -1.08 -16.68 7.22
CA GLU A 188 -1.73 -17.58 6.28
C GLU A 188 -1.07 -18.95 6.33
N VAL A 189 -1.88 -20.01 6.23
CA VAL A 189 -1.39 -21.39 6.15
C VAL A 189 -2.23 -22.15 5.14
N ARG A 190 -1.58 -22.69 4.13
CA ARG A 190 -2.15 -23.75 3.29
C ARG A 190 -1.92 -25.08 3.98
N LYS A 191 -3.02 -25.75 4.33
CA LYS A 191 -2.98 -27.03 5.04
C LYS A 191 -3.23 -28.20 4.09
N ASN A 192 -2.56 -29.31 4.36
CA ASN A 192 -2.87 -30.61 3.81
C ASN A 192 -3.08 -31.60 4.96
N ILE A 193 -4.29 -31.57 5.53
CA ILE A 193 -4.62 -32.32 6.74
C ILE A 193 -4.39 -33.82 6.53
N GLY A 194 -3.58 -34.41 7.41
CA GLY A 194 -3.20 -35.82 7.35
C GLY A 194 -1.87 -36.10 6.63
N ALA A 195 -1.25 -35.10 5.99
CA ALA A 195 0.04 -35.25 5.31
C ALA A 195 1.25 -35.36 6.27
N GLY A 196 1.08 -34.98 7.53
CA GLY A 196 2.15 -34.94 8.53
C GLY A 196 2.38 -33.53 9.09
N PRO A 197 3.33 -33.38 10.02
CA PRO A 197 3.58 -32.09 10.65
C PRO A 197 4.22 -31.08 9.70
N TYR A 198 3.98 -29.81 9.98
CA TYR A 198 4.74 -28.69 9.44
C TYR A 198 4.99 -27.73 10.60
N GLN A 199 6.21 -27.69 11.12
CA GLN A 199 6.49 -27.01 12.38
C GLN A 199 7.06 -25.60 12.19
N ILE A 200 6.65 -24.74 13.09
CA ILE A 200 7.22 -23.42 13.28
C ILE A 200 7.64 -23.24 14.73
N ASN A 201 8.70 -22.46 14.96
CA ASN A 201 8.95 -21.85 16.26
C ASN A 201 9.46 -20.42 16.09
N LYS A 202 9.23 -19.60 17.12
CA LYS A 202 9.81 -18.26 17.23
C LYS A 202 10.79 -18.21 18.40
N SER A 203 11.82 -17.38 18.31
CA SER A 203 12.76 -17.18 19.41
C SER A 203 13.32 -15.76 19.39
N ASN A 204 13.32 -15.09 20.55
CA ASN A 204 14.03 -13.82 20.70
C ASN A 204 15.53 -14.12 20.83
N ILE A 205 16.34 -13.53 19.95
CA ILE A 205 17.80 -13.78 19.90
C ILE A 205 18.63 -12.60 20.43
N GLY A 206 17.97 -11.55 20.93
CA GLY A 206 18.59 -10.41 21.62
C GLY A 206 18.56 -9.13 20.78
N GLY A 207 18.62 -7.97 21.43
CA GLY A 207 18.69 -6.67 20.74
C GLY A 207 17.47 -6.32 19.88
N GLY A 208 16.26 -6.72 20.30
CA GLY A 208 15.03 -6.54 19.50
C GLY A 208 14.80 -7.63 18.45
N LEU A 209 15.84 -8.37 18.09
CA LEU A 209 15.76 -9.41 17.07
C LEU A 209 14.91 -10.61 17.50
N GLN A 210 13.94 -10.95 16.65
CA GLN A 210 13.21 -12.19 16.71
C GLN A 210 13.50 -13.04 15.47
N ARG A 211 13.72 -14.33 15.71
CA ARG A 211 13.84 -15.34 14.67
C ARG A 211 12.56 -16.13 14.54
N VAL A 212 12.11 -16.31 13.31
CA VAL A 212 11.15 -17.35 12.92
C VAL A 212 11.90 -18.50 12.27
N ARG A 213 11.45 -19.73 12.53
CA ARG A 213 12.02 -20.94 11.96
C ARG A 213 10.93 -21.90 11.53
N PHE A 214 10.88 -22.21 10.24
CA PHE A 214 10.13 -23.35 9.72
C PHE A 214 11.04 -24.58 9.72
N PHE A 215 10.53 -25.73 10.15
CA PHE A 215 11.28 -26.99 10.18
C PHE A 215 10.35 -28.20 10.27
N ASN A 216 10.90 -29.39 10.03
CA ASN A 216 10.16 -30.65 10.16
C ASN A 216 8.84 -30.63 9.38
N GLY A 217 8.92 -30.25 8.11
CA GLY A 217 7.78 -30.23 7.20
C GLY A 217 7.45 -31.59 6.62
N ASN A 218 6.36 -31.64 5.87
CA ASN A 218 5.78 -32.86 5.34
C ASN A 218 6.03 -33.07 3.84
N ASP A 219 6.68 -32.11 3.17
CA ASP A 219 6.99 -32.17 1.73
C ASP A 219 5.75 -32.46 0.87
N ASN A 220 4.59 -31.90 1.24
CA ASN A 220 3.30 -32.29 0.69
C ASN A 220 2.22 -31.21 0.81
N ASN A 221 2.32 -30.20 -0.04
CA ASN A 221 1.34 -29.14 -0.31
C ASN A 221 0.91 -28.40 0.97
N THR A 222 1.88 -28.15 1.84
CA THR A 222 1.71 -27.36 3.06
C THR A 222 2.69 -26.20 3.03
N ALA A 223 2.17 -24.98 3.13
CA ALA A 223 2.96 -23.76 3.17
C ALA A 223 2.40 -22.82 4.23
N ALA A 224 3.23 -21.88 4.66
CA ALA A 224 2.84 -20.82 5.57
C ALA A 224 3.44 -19.49 5.10
N ILE A 225 2.66 -18.44 5.28
CA ILE A 225 3.10 -17.06 5.09
C ILE A 225 3.23 -16.43 6.48
N THR A 226 4.39 -15.84 6.75
CA THR A 226 4.61 -15.08 7.98
C THR A 226 4.97 -13.65 7.65
N ILE A 227 4.51 -12.74 8.51
CA ILE A 227 4.79 -11.31 8.46
C ILE A 227 5.51 -10.92 9.74
N LEU A 228 6.60 -10.17 9.62
CA LEU A 228 7.25 -9.48 10.73
C LEU A 228 6.75 -8.03 10.74
N SER A 229 6.16 -7.62 11.86
CA SER A 229 5.97 -6.20 12.18
C SER A 229 7.25 -5.67 12.82
N PHE A 230 7.89 -4.68 12.18
CA PHE A 230 9.15 -4.12 12.65
C PHE A 230 8.98 -3.31 13.93
N ASN A 231 9.95 -3.41 14.84
CA ASN A 231 10.05 -2.48 15.96
C ASN A 231 10.54 -1.10 15.47
N GLU A 232 10.27 -0.05 16.23
CA GLU A 232 10.82 1.29 15.96
C GLU A 232 12.36 1.31 15.87
N THR A 233 13.04 0.40 16.59
CA THR A 233 14.49 0.27 16.59
C THR A 233 15.06 -0.43 15.35
N ALA A 234 14.21 -1.05 14.53
CA ALA A 234 14.61 -1.72 13.30
C ALA A 234 14.99 -0.72 12.20
N TYR A 235 14.37 0.47 12.25
CA TYR A 235 14.58 1.50 11.25
C TYR A 235 15.83 2.28 11.56
N ASP A 236 16.64 2.45 10.53
CA ASP A 236 17.67 3.45 10.48
C ASP A 236 17.07 4.88 10.52
N THR A 237 17.92 5.90 10.37
CA THR A 237 17.45 7.29 10.34
C THR A 237 16.85 7.66 8.98
N GLU A 238 16.04 8.72 8.93
CA GLU A 238 15.54 9.31 7.68
C GLU A 238 16.68 9.66 6.70
N VAL A 239 17.84 10.06 7.24
CA VAL A 239 19.05 10.36 6.46
C VAL A 239 19.59 9.12 5.73
N ASN A 240 19.33 7.94 6.28
CA ASN A 240 19.65 6.64 5.69
C ASN A 240 18.41 5.96 5.10
N ASN A 241 17.37 6.75 4.76
CA ASN A 241 16.14 6.29 4.13
C ASN A 241 15.38 5.19 4.91
N TYR A 242 15.50 5.17 6.25
CA TYR A 242 14.85 4.15 7.10
C TYR A 242 15.15 2.70 6.69
N GLU A 243 16.36 2.44 6.20
CA GLU A 243 16.77 1.10 5.79
C GLU A 243 16.51 0.06 6.89
N ILE A 244 15.96 -1.10 6.51
CA ILE A 244 15.80 -2.25 7.38
C ILE A 244 16.66 -3.41 6.89
N ASN A 245 17.03 -4.29 7.81
CA ASN A 245 17.89 -5.44 7.54
C ASN A 245 17.31 -6.72 8.13
N PHE A 246 17.48 -7.84 7.42
CA PHE A 246 17.13 -9.15 7.94
C PHE A 246 18.09 -10.24 7.45
N ASP A 247 18.36 -11.20 8.32
CA ASP A 247 19.26 -12.32 8.04
C ASP A 247 18.45 -13.57 7.72
N VAL A 248 18.82 -14.25 6.64
CA VAL A 248 18.20 -15.48 6.15
C VAL A 248 19.20 -16.63 6.27
N GLU A 249 18.73 -17.78 6.72
CA GLU A 249 19.44 -19.06 6.68
C GLU A 249 18.51 -20.12 6.09
N ILE A 250 18.95 -20.77 5.01
CA ILE A 250 18.26 -21.89 4.37
C ILE A 250 19.15 -23.10 4.49
N LYS A 251 18.58 -24.22 4.93
CA LYS A 251 19.29 -25.49 5.02
C LYS A 251 18.42 -26.59 4.42
N GLY A 252 18.87 -27.11 3.30
CA GLY A 252 18.27 -28.26 2.64
C GLY A 252 18.76 -29.59 3.18
N ALA A 253 17.97 -30.63 2.97
CA ALA A 253 18.39 -32.03 2.94
C ALA A 253 18.62 -32.43 1.48
N GLY A 254 17.87 -31.81 0.57
CA GLY A 254 18.22 -31.58 -0.83
C GLY A 254 18.23 -30.07 -1.10
N LEU A 255 17.32 -29.61 -1.94
CA LEU A 255 17.12 -28.19 -2.21
C LEU A 255 15.94 -27.66 -1.39
N THR A 256 16.04 -26.43 -0.92
CA THR A 256 15.00 -25.72 -0.15
C THR A 256 15.04 -24.27 -0.59
N ALA A 257 13.87 -23.67 -0.78
CA ALA A 257 13.78 -22.27 -1.16
C ALA A 257 12.91 -21.48 -0.18
N ILE A 258 13.25 -20.20 -0.06
CA ILE A 258 12.44 -19.19 0.60
C ILE A 258 11.97 -18.18 -0.42
N ALA A 259 10.76 -17.65 -0.28
CA ALA A 259 10.39 -16.42 -0.95
C ALA A 259 10.31 -15.27 0.04
N LEU A 260 10.67 -14.09 -0.47
CA LEU A 260 10.72 -12.85 0.29
C LEU A 260 9.74 -11.86 -0.34
N GLY A 261 8.94 -11.22 0.50
CA GLY A 261 8.04 -10.16 0.09
C GLY A 261 8.02 -9.05 1.14
N LEU A 262 7.40 -7.94 0.80
CA LEU A 262 7.18 -6.83 1.73
C LEU A 262 5.71 -6.41 1.66
N LEU A 263 5.21 -5.86 2.77
CA LEU A 263 3.92 -5.19 2.74
C LEU A 263 4.09 -3.80 2.14
N VAL A 264 3.30 -3.51 1.11
CA VAL A 264 3.14 -2.14 0.63
C VAL A 264 2.27 -1.36 1.62
N PRO A 265 2.55 -0.06 1.83
CA PRO A 265 1.67 0.79 2.62
C PRO A 265 0.30 0.85 1.93
N GLU A 266 -0.74 0.87 2.74
CA GLU A 266 -2.05 1.27 2.24
C GLU A 266 -2.07 2.78 2.08
N LEU A 267 -2.85 3.21 1.10
CA LEU A 267 -2.94 4.60 0.71
C LEU A 267 -4.39 5.01 0.75
N ASP A 268 -4.58 6.24 1.18
CA ASP A 268 -5.81 6.98 1.13
C ASP A 268 -5.59 8.14 0.15
N ARG A 269 -6.59 8.43 -0.68
CA ARG A 269 -6.51 9.29 -1.86
C ARG A 269 -7.65 10.28 -1.85
N GLY A 270 -7.44 11.39 -2.56
CA GLY A 270 -8.55 12.27 -2.91
C GLY A 270 -9.21 11.84 -4.21
N ASP A 271 -10.51 12.03 -4.33
CA ASP A 271 -11.29 11.69 -5.53
C ASP A 271 -11.96 12.88 -6.24
N ALA A 272 -11.62 14.11 -5.83
CA ALA A 272 -12.02 15.31 -6.56
C ALA A 272 -11.55 15.22 -8.02
N PRO A 273 -12.24 15.84 -9.00
CA PRO A 273 -11.86 15.72 -10.41
C PRO A 273 -10.37 15.99 -10.64
N ASP A 274 -9.76 15.22 -11.53
CA ASP A 274 -8.33 15.26 -11.93
C ASP A 274 -7.68 16.66 -11.97
N THR A 275 -8.42 17.70 -12.36
CA THR A 275 -7.90 19.08 -12.37
C THR A 275 -7.46 19.60 -10.99
N TYR A 276 -8.02 19.06 -9.90
CA TYR A 276 -7.69 19.42 -8.51
C TYR A 276 -6.42 18.73 -7.98
N GLY A 277 -5.82 17.84 -8.79
CA GLY A 277 -4.54 17.20 -8.54
C GLY A 277 -4.59 16.02 -7.57
N ASP A 278 -3.68 15.08 -7.81
CA ASP A 278 -3.55 13.84 -7.05
C ASP A 278 -2.92 14.10 -5.69
N VAL A 279 -3.51 13.57 -4.62
CA VAL A 279 -2.94 13.60 -3.27
C VAL A 279 -3.01 12.19 -2.68
N LEU A 280 -1.98 11.80 -1.92
CA LEU A 280 -1.88 10.47 -1.32
C LEU A 280 -1.45 10.61 0.13
N HIS A 281 -2.15 9.97 1.04
CA HIS A 281 -1.75 9.81 2.43
C HIS A 281 -1.50 8.32 2.71
N ILE A 282 -0.47 8.01 3.50
CA ILE A 282 -0.27 6.63 3.98
C ILE A 282 -1.20 6.37 5.15
N ILE A 283 -1.92 5.26 5.05
CA ILE A 283 -2.68 4.66 6.14
C ILE A 283 -1.72 3.74 6.91
N ASP A 284 -1.53 4.00 8.21
CA ASP A 284 -0.63 3.22 9.04
C ASP A 284 -1.29 1.92 9.53
N LYS A 285 -1.64 1.04 8.58
CA LYS A 285 -2.48 -0.15 8.78
C LYS A 285 -1.67 -1.44 8.81
N THR A 286 -1.03 -1.77 9.93
CA THR A 286 -0.50 -3.14 10.10
C THR A 286 -0.51 -3.59 11.56
N THR A 287 -1.63 -4.16 12.00
CA THR A 287 -1.69 -4.91 13.26
C THR A 287 -2.36 -6.25 13.04
N PHE A 288 -1.75 -7.31 13.57
CA PHE A 288 -2.26 -8.67 13.48
C PHE A 288 -2.65 -9.19 14.85
N SER A 289 -3.64 -10.08 14.89
CA SER A 289 -4.03 -10.80 16.09
C SER A 289 -2.93 -11.72 16.59
N ASP A 290 -3.17 -12.36 17.74
CA ASP A 290 -2.30 -13.46 18.14
C ASP A 290 -2.39 -14.60 17.10
N ASP A 291 -1.24 -15.18 16.75
CA ASP A 291 -1.12 -16.26 15.76
C ASP A 291 -0.98 -17.63 16.44
N GLN A 292 -1.13 -17.68 17.77
CA GLN A 292 -1.06 -18.89 18.58
C GLN A 292 0.28 -19.62 18.49
N VAL A 293 1.37 -18.90 18.18
CA VAL A 293 2.75 -19.41 18.21
C VAL A 293 3.54 -18.64 19.27
N PRO A 294 3.48 -19.08 20.56
CA PRO A 294 4.27 -18.47 21.61
C PRO A 294 5.77 -18.59 21.36
N VAL A 295 6.51 -17.54 21.71
CA VAL A 295 7.99 -17.54 21.64
C VAL A 295 8.55 -18.70 22.48
N GLY A 296 9.51 -19.43 21.90
CA GLY A 296 10.16 -20.59 22.52
C GLY A 296 9.40 -21.91 22.40
N THR A 297 8.24 -21.93 21.75
CA THR A 297 7.41 -23.14 21.58
C THR A 297 7.34 -23.56 20.12
N SER A 298 7.40 -24.86 19.87
CA SER A 298 7.16 -25.43 18.54
C SER A 298 5.67 -25.72 18.34
N VAL A 299 5.09 -25.26 17.24
CA VAL A 299 3.68 -25.43 16.88
C VAL A 299 3.57 -26.11 15.52
N ASN A 300 2.65 -27.06 15.38
CA ASN A 300 2.34 -27.69 14.08
C ASN A 300 1.25 -26.88 13.36
N LEU A 301 1.62 -26.18 12.29
CA LEU A 301 0.72 -25.35 11.50
C LEU A 301 -0.30 -26.17 10.68
N ASN A 302 0.06 -27.42 10.34
CA ASN A 302 -0.84 -28.34 9.61
C ASN A 302 -1.85 -29.06 10.52
N ALA A 303 -1.97 -28.66 11.79
CA ALA A 303 -3.00 -29.20 12.68
C ALA A 303 -4.36 -28.55 12.40
N ASP A 304 -5.45 -29.33 12.45
CA ASP A 304 -6.82 -28.82 12.26
C ASP A 304 -7.16 -27.65 13.19
N THR A 305 -6.65 -27.70 14.43
CA THR A 305 -6.93 -26.72 15.48
C THR A 305 -6.15 -25.42 15.33
N TYR A 306 -5.08 -25.39 14.54
CA TYR A 306 -4.27 -24.20 14.37
C TYR A 306 -5.03 -23.15 13.55
N THR A 307 -5.07 -21.90 14.00
CA THR A 307 -5.62 -20.79 13.20
C THR A 307 -4.58 -19.69 13.09
N PRO A 308 -4.24 -19.21 11.88
CA PRO A 308 -3.35 -18.08 11.70
C PRO A 308 -3.88 -16.81 12.35
N ALA A 309 -3.00 -15.82 12.55
CA ALA A 309 -3.44 -14.48 12.88
C ALA A 309 -4.27 -13.88 11.74
N SER A 310 -5.19 -13.00 12.12
CA SER A 310 -5.93 -12.15 11.18
C SER A 310 -5.50 -10.70 11.39
N GLU A 311 -5.52 -9.91 10.33
CA GLU A 311 -5.38 -8.46 10.42
C GLU A 311 -6.53 -7.92 11.29
N ILE A 312 -6.22 -7.07 12.27
CA ILE A 312 -7.20 -6.50 13.20
C ILE A 312 -7.60 -5.10 12.69
N PRO A 313 -8.92 -4.78 12.65
CA PRO A 313 -9.40 -3.42 12.42
C PRO A 313 -8.80 -2.43 13.40
N GLU A 314 -8.50 -1.23 12.92
CA GLU A 314 -7.62 -0.29 13.57
C GLU A 314 -8.15 0.27 14.89
N THR A 315 -7.22 0.61 15.78
CA THR A 315 -7.51 1.46 16.96
C THR A 315 -6.57 2.67 17.05
N ASN A 316 -5.64 2.82 16.11
CA ASN A 316 -4.54 3.77 16.19
C ASN A 316 -4.29 4.45 14.83
N ILE A 317 -5.36 4.99 14.23
CA ILE A 317 -5.30 5.88 13.07
C ILE A 317 -6.02 7.19 13.42
N SER A 318 -5.45 8.30 12.96
CA SER A 318 -6.09 9.62 13.04
C SER A 318 -7.00 9.79 11.83
N TYR A 319 -8.25 10.19 12.04
CA TYR A 319 -9.26 10.35 11.00
C TYR A 319 -10.25 11.48 11.30
N LEU A 320 -11.00 11.89 10.29
CA LEU A 320 -12.05 12.89 10.28
C LEU A 320 -13.42 12.19 10.25
N GLY A 321 -14.46 12.90 10.67
CA GLY A 321 -15.79 12.30 10.67
C GLY A 321 -15.94 11.15 11.67
N SER A 322 -16.57 10.05 11.25
CA SER A 322 -17.01 8.95 12.12
C SER A 322 -16.33 7.60 11.91
N VAL A 323 -15.59 7.44 10.81
CA VAL A 323 -14.92 6.18 10.41
C VAL A 323 -13.50 6.51 9.98
N SER A 324 -12.55 5.61 10.26
CA SER A 324 -11.17 5.73 9.78
C SER A 324 -11.07 5.55 8.26
N PRO A 325 -10.05 6.12 7.61
CA PRO A 325 -9.85 5.94 6.18
C PRO A 325 -9.72 4.47 5.83
N ASP A 326 -10.21 4.09 4.66
CA ASP A 326 -9.92 2.80 4.07
C ASP A 326 -9.04 2.91 2.83
N LYS A 327 -8.73 1.77 2.20
CA LYS A 327 -7.60 1.71 1.29
C LYS A 327 -8.07 1.95 -0.14
N ASP A 328 -7.39 2.83 -0.84
CA ASP A 328 -7.63 3.05 -2.26
C ASP A 328 -6.65 2.29 -3.15
N LEU A 329 -7.20 1.40 -3.97
CA LEU A 329 -6.40 0.62 -4.92
C LEU A 329 -5.99 1.42 -6.16
N ASP A 330 -6.87 2.30 -6.64
CA ASP A 330 -6.70 3.04 -7.90
C ASP A 330 -7.13 4.51 -7.74
N GLU A 331 -6.85 5.35 -8.75
CA GLU A 331 -7.44 6.69 -8.84
C GLU A 331 -8.95 6.59 -9.09
N GLN A 332 -9.78 7.23 -8.25
CA GLN A 332 -11.24 7.09 -8.29
C GLN A 332 -11.97 8.40 -8.63
N TYR A 333 -11.36 9.29 -9.42
CA TYR A 333 -11.94 10.61 -9.70
C TYR A 333 -13.40 10.58 -10.19
N THR A 334 -14.26 11.30 -9.47
CA THR A 334 -15.68 11.44 -9.85
C THR A 334 -16.14 12.89 -9.87
N ILE A 335 -17.25 13.15 -10.57
CA ILE A 335 -17.86 14.49 -10.66
C ILE A 335 -18.62 14.87 -9.38
N ASP A 336 -18.86 13.91 -8.50
CA ASP A 336 -19.53 14.08 -7.22
C ASP A 336 -18.61 13.94 -6.02
N ALA A 337 -17.34 13.56 -6.23
CA ALA A 337 -16.40 13.23 -5.16
C ALA A 337 -17.02 12.17 -4.23
N LEU A 338 -17.40 11.03 -4.83
CA LEU A 338 -17.94 9.83 -4.18
C LEU A 338 -17.33 8.54 -4.76
N GLY A 339 -16.16 8.61 -5.39
CA GLY A 339 -15.54 7.51 -6.11
C GLY A 339 -15.01 6.43 -5.18
N ASP A 340 -14.09 6.84 -4.32
CA ASP A 340 -13.56 6.10 -3.17
C ASP A 340 -14.68 5.68 -2.20
N ASP A 341 -15.63 6.57 -1.90
CA ASP A 341 -16.85 6.30 -1.12
C ASP A 341 -17.66 5.06 -1.60
N ASN A 342 -17.58 4.74 -2.90
CA ASN A 342 -18.36 3.68 -3.55
C ASN A 342 -17.51 2.51 -4.04
N ASP A 343 -16.28 2.38 -3.56
CA ASP A 343 -15.30 1.39 -4.05
C ASP A 343 -15.43 0.01 -3.38
N GLY A 344 -16.32 -0.10 -2.38
CA GLY A 344 -16.52 -1.29 -1.56
C GLY A 344 -16.13 -1.10 -0.10
N GLY A 345 -15.54 0.06 0.23
CA GLY A 345 -15.26 0.59 1.54
C GLY A 345 -16.48 0.97 2.37
N ASN A 346 -16.22 1.61 3.51
CA ASN A 346 -17.29 2.11 4.39
C ASN A 346 -17.76 3.49 3.92
N VAL A 347 -18.98 3.55 3.38
CA VAL A 347 -19.66 4.77 2.89
C VAL A 347 -19.80 5.96 3.87
N ASN A 348 -19.30 5.86 5.11
CA ASN A 348 -19.27 6.97 6.07
C ASN A 348 -17.83 7.41 6.42
N GLU A 349 -16.83 6.93 5.69
CA GLU A 349 -15.47 7.45 5.75
C GLU A 349 -15.46 8.96 5.42
N GLU A 350 -15.99 9.36 4.26
CA GLU A 350 -16.13 10.76 3.86
C GLU A 350 -17.33 11.48 4.52
N ASP A 351 -17.53 11.36 5.83
CA ASP A 351 -18.68 11.97 6.53
C ASP A 351 -18.35 13.21 7.37
N ALA A 352 -17.12 13.74 7.26
CA ALA A 352 -16.67 14.88 8.04
C ALA A 352 -17.46 16.17 7.74
N LEU A 353 -18.00 16.32 6.52
CA LEU A 353 -18.81 17.48 6.17
C LEU A 353 -20.28 17.37 6.58
N PRO A 354 -20.83 18.41 7.23
CA PRO A 354 -22.26 18.54 7.49
C PRO A 354 -23.13 18.36 6.23
N ALA A 355 -24.18 17.54 6.32
CA ALA A 355 -25.06 17.19 5.21
C ALA A 355 -25.76 18.39 4.51
N ASN A 356 -25.84 19.54 5.16
CA ASN A 356 -26.35 20.77 4.54
C ASN A 356 -25.34 21.35 3.52
N LEU A 357 -24.04 21.13 3.63
CA LEU A 357 -23.05 21.57 2.64
C LEU A 357 -23.09 20.72 1.36
N LYS A 358 -23.34 19.42 1.50
CA LYS A 358 -23.41 18.45 0.41
C LYS A 358 -24.68 18.55 -0.46
N ARG A 359 -25.61 19.47 -0.14
CA ARG A 359 -26.90 19.60 -0.85
C ARG A 359 -27.14 21.02 -1.31
N PHE A 360 -27.64 21.17 -2.54
CA PHE A 360 -28.14 22.46 -3.01
C PHE A 360 -29.39 22.86 -2.20
N TYR A 361 -29.25 23.88 -1.36
CA TYR A 361 -30.40 24.50 -0.69
C TYR A 361 -30.16 26.00 -0.52
N TYR A 362 -31.07 26.81 -1.08
CA TYR A 362 -30.93 28.27 -1.17
C TYR A 362 -30.99 29.02 0.17
N ARG A 363 -31.25 28.32 1.29
CA ARG A 363 -31.16 28.85 2.65
C ARG A 363 -29.96 28.32 3.43
N ASN A 364 -29.08 27.53 2.78
CA ASN A 364 -27.79 27.17 3.36
C ASN A 364 -26.89 28.40 3.50
N PHE A 365 -25.66 28.17 3.97
CA PHE A 365 -24.60 29.17 4.08
C PHE A 365 -24.67 30.21 2.96
N ASN A 366 -24.76 31.47 3.36
CA ASN A 366 -24.82 32.58 2.44
C ASN A 366 -23.39 32.98 2.09
N TYR A 367 -22.89 32.47 0.96
CA TYR A 367 -21.56 32.80 0.46
C TYR A 367 -21.57 34.23 -0.09
N VAL A 368 -21.22 35.18 0.77
CA VAL A 368 -21.18 36.60 0.47
C VAL A 368 -19.74 37.05 0.59
N ALA A 369 -19.19 37.65 -0.47
CA ALA A 369 -17.83 38.16 -0.50
C ALA A 369 -17.50 38.99 0.76
N GLY A 370 -16.36 38.71 1.39
CA GLY A 370 -15.89 39.32 2.63
C GLY A 370 -16.61 38.87 3.90
N LYS A 371 -17.53 37.90 3.83
CA LYS A 371 -18.11 37.23 5.01
C LYS A 371 -17.36 35.95 5.32
N THR A 372 -17.43 35.55 6.58
CA THR A 372 -16.86 34.30 7.05
C THR A 372 -17.75 33.13 6.68
N PHE A 373 -17.15 32.07 6.14
CA PHE A 373 -17.73 30.75 5.96
C PHE A 373 -17.02 29.80 6.92
N GLU A 374 -17.79 29.06 7.72
CA GLU A 374 -17.27 28.18 8.76
C GLU A 374 -17.80 26.77 8.59
N VAL A 375 -16.93 25.79 8.83
CA VAL A 375 -17.28 24.36 8.81
C VAL A 375 -16.77 23.73 10.10
N GLU A 376 -17.68 23.07 10.81
CA GLU A 376 -17.33 22.22 11.94
C GLU A 376 -16.94 20.83 11.44
N VAL A 377 -15.77 20.36 11.83
CA VAL A 377 -15.19 19.09 11.39
C VAL A 377 -14.91 18.22 12.62
N PRO A 378 -15.62 17.10 12.80
CA PRO A 378 -15.27 16.08 13.79
C PRO A 378 -13.91 15.46 13.46
N TYR A 379 -13.13 15.12 14.48
CA TYR A 379 -11.86 14.42 14.31
C TYR A 379 -11.60 13.46 15.47
N THR A 380 -10.80 12.43 15.16
CA THR A 380 -10.11 11.58 16.11
C THR A 380 -8.63 11.60 15.75
N THR A 381 -7.77 12.01 16.69
CA THR A 381 -6.30 12.03 16.47
C THR A 381 -5.58 11.27 17.56
N ILE A 382 -4.48 10.61 17.20
CA ILE A 382 -3.61 9.90 18.15
C ILE A 382 -2.64 10.86 18.82
N ASP A 383 -2.03 11.71 18.00
CA ASP A 383 -1.03 12.70 18.36
C ASP A 383 -1.54 14.10 17.97
N ASP A 384 -0.94 15.15 18.52
CA ASP A 384 -1.21 16.52 18.09
C ASP A 384 -1.01 16.61 16.57
N SER A 385 -2.06 17.04 15.86
CA SER A 385 -2.14 16.98 14.40
C SER A 385 -2.60 18.32 13.81
N TYR A 386 -2.75 18.39 12.50
CA TYR A 386 -3.22 19.55 11.76
C TYR A 386 -4.30 19.13 10.75
N LEU A 387 -5.38 19.90 10.73
CA LEU A 387 -6.40 19.82 9.68
C LEU A 387 -6.26 21.04 8.78
N GLN A 388 -6.11 20.80 7.49
CA GLN A 388 -6.06 21.83 6.47
C GLN A 388 -7.22 21.62 5.50
N GLY A 389 -7.92 22.68 5.14
CA GLY A 389 -9.01 22.63 4.18
C GLY A 389 -8.91 23.69 3.09
N TRP A 390 -9.14 23.30 1.84
CA TRP A 390 -9.23 24.21 0.68
C TRP A 390 -10.65 24.24 0.14
N VAL A 391 -11.06 25.38 -0.43
CA VAL A 391 -12.33 25.52 -1.15
C VAL A 391 -12.08 26.33 -2.41
N ASP A 392 -12.34 25.74 -3.57
CA ASP A 392 -12.26 26.43 -4.86
C ASP A 392 -13.48 27.35 -5.04
N PHE A 393 -13.44 28.53 -4.45
CA PHE A 393 -14.57 29.46 -4.48
C PHE A 393 -14.78 30.08 -5.86
N ASN A 394 -13.71 30.23 -6.64
CA ASN A 394 -13.73 30.88 -7.94
C ASN A 394 -14.06 29.90 -9.09
N VAL A 395 -14.08 28.59 -8.79
CA VAL A 395 -14.43 27.48 -9.69
C VAL A 395 -13.50 27.43 -10.90
N ASN A 396 -12.20 27.60 -10.65
CA ASN A 396 -11.17 27.54 -11.68
C ASN A 396 -10.65 26.10 -11.92
N GLY A 397 -11.05 25.15 -11.06
CA GLY A 397 -10.70 23.73 -11.19
C GLY A 397 -9.40 23.33 -10.52
N VAL A 398 -8.76 24.19 -9.72
CA VAL A 398 -7.53 23.89 -8.97
C VAL A 398 -7.67 24.41 -7.53
N PHE A 399 -7.00 23.76 -6.57
CA PHE A 399 -6.87 24.33 -5.23
C PHE A 399 -5.65 25.26 -5.19
N GLU A 400 -5.87 26.51 -4.81
CA GLU A 400 -4.82 27.51 -4.75
C GLU A 400 -4.31 27.66 -3.30
N ASP A 401 -3.01 27.95 -3.10
CA ASP A 401 -2.43 28.14 -1.77
C ASP A 401 -3.20 29.15 -0.91
N GLY A 402 -3.80 30.17 -1.53
CA GLY A 402 -4.59 31.21 -0.86
C GLY A 402 -5.99 30.77 -0.41
N GLU A 403 -6.47 29.62 -0.85
CA GLU A 403 -7.78 29.06 -0.51
C GLU A 403 -7.74 28.15 0.73
N GLY A 404 -6.54 27.76 1.15
CA GLY A 404 -6.31 26.88 2.30
C GLY A 404 -6.46 27.59 3.66
N VAL A 405 -7.06 26.90 4.62
CA VAL A 405 -7.05 27.30 6.04
C VAL A 405 -6.70 26.12 6.94
N VAL A 406 -5.80 26.36 7.90
CA VAL A 406 -5.23 25.32 8.78
C VAL A 406 -5.70 25.50 10.22
N GLN A 407 -5.93 24.40 10.91
CA GLN A 407 -6.16 24.33 12.35
C GLN A 407 -5.25 23.29 13.00
N ALA A 408 -4.70 23.63 14.16
CA ALA A 408 -4.01 22.68 15.01
C ALA A 408 -5.04 21.91 15.84
N LEU A 409 -4.85 20.59 15.92
CA LEU A 409 -5.72 19.67 16.64
C LEU A 409 -4.94 19.03 17.79
N PRO A 410 -5.43 19.08 19.04
CA PRO A 410 -4.87 18.28 20.10
C PRO A 410 -5.18 16.80 19.89
N ALA A 411 -4.32 15.92 20.41
CA ALA A 411 -4.60 14.50 20.49
C ALA A 411 -5.95 14.19 21.16
N GLY A 412 -6.69 13.24 20.60
CA GLY A 412 -7.98 12.76 21.11
C GLY A 412 -9.14 12.99 20.15
N ILE A 413 -10.35 12.87 20.70
CA ILE A 413 -11.61 13.02 19.95
C ILE A 413 -12.15 14.43 20.19
N GLY A 414 -12.54 15.12 19.12
CA GLY A 414 -13.08 16.46 19.22
C GLY A 414 -13.79 16.95 17.97
N THR A 415 -14.03 18.25 17.94
CA THR A 415 -14.54 18.97 16.78
C THR A 415 -13.77 20.28 16.67
N THR A 416 -13.35 20.62 15.46
CA THR A 416 -12.69 21.91 15.17
C THR A 416 -13.53 22.72 14.21
N THR A 417 -13.20 24.00 14.06
CA THR A 417 -13.85 24.89 13.09
C THR A 417 -12.83 25.43 12.09
N LEU A 418 -13.00 25.08 10.83
CA LEU A 418 -12.30 25.72 9.71
C LEU A 418 -13.06 26.99 9.32
N SER A 419 -12.35 28.10 9.07
CA SER A 419 -12.95 29.43 8.90
C SER A 419 -12.29 30.16 7.73
N TRP A 420 -13.03 30.31 6.63
CA TRP A 420 -12.60 31.02 5.42
C TRP A 420 -13.24 32.40 5.34
N VAL A 421 -12.57 33.34 4.71
CA VAL A 421 -13.20 34.57 4.22
C VAL A 421 -13.59 34.34 2.76
N VAL A 422 -14.89 34.39 2.46
CA VAL A 422 -15.38 34.20 1.09
C VAL A 422 -14.75 35.26 0.18
N PRO A 423 -14.04 34.87 -0.89
CA PRO A 423 -13.31 35.82 -1.72
C PRO A 423 -14.26 36.61 -2.64
N ASN A 424 -13.74 37.68 -3.25
CA ASN A 424 -14.55 38.60 -4.06
C ASN A 424 -14.98 38.02 -5.41
N ASP A 425 -14.25 37.04 -5.90
CA ASP A 425 -14.46 36.32 -7.15
C ASP A 425 -15.24 35.02 -6.97
N VAL A 426 -15.89 34.83 -5.81
CA VAL A 426 -16.76 33.68 -5.55
C VAL A 426 -17.80 33.47 -6.65
N VAL A 427 -17.91 32.25 -7.14
CA VAL A 427 -18.84 31.86 -8.20
C VAL A 427 -19.95 30.96 -7.65
N ILE A 428 -21.20 31.30 -7.96
CA ILE A 428 -22.38 30.53 -7.52
C ILE A 428 -22.55 29.30 -8.40
N ARG A 429 -21.82 28.23 -8.07
CA ARG A 429 -21.84 26.92 -8.72
C ARG A 429 -21.50 25.81 -7.71
N PRO A 430 -21.76 24.53 -8.04
CA PRO A 430 -21.09 23.43 -7.35
C PRO A 430 -19.57 23.61 -7.47
N THR A 431 -18.87 23.30 -6.39
CA THR A 431 -17.41 23.31 -6.31
C THR A 431 -16.95 22.18 -5.39
N TYR A 432 -15.64 22.08 -5.15
CA TYR A 432 -15.03 21.06 -4.32
C TYR A 432 -14.34 21.69 -3.11
N MET A 433 -14.28 20.90 -2.04
CA MET A 433 -13.49 21.14 -0.85
C MET A 433 -12.60 19.93 -0.63
N ARG A 434 -11.33 20.16 -0.34
CA ARG A 434 -10.42 19.10 0.11
C ARG A 434 -10.10 19.33 1.58
N LEU A 435 -10.27 18.31 2.40
CA LEU A 435 -9.79 18.25 3.76
C LEU A 435 -8.57 17.32 3.79
N ARG A 436 -7.58 17.68 4.58
CA ARG A 436 -6.43 16.84 4.83
C ARG A 436 -6.14 16.85 6.32
N LEU A 437 -5.87 15.68 6.89
CA LEU A 437 -5.44 15.48 8.27
C LEU A 437 -4.05 14.87 8.29
N SER A 438 -3.11 15.45 9.05
CA SER A 438 -1.78 14.86 9.27
C SER A 438 -1.08 15.49 10.47
N ASP A 439 -0.09 14.80 11.04
CA ASP A 439 0.82 15.34 12.05
C ASP A 439 1.93 16.23 11.45
N ASN A 440 2.07 16.26 10.11
CA ASN A 440 3.08 17.05 9.41
C ASN A 440 2.55 18.42 8.95
N TYR A 441 2.79 19.47 9.74
CA TYR A 441 2.38 20.83 9.39
C TYR A 441 2.85 21.31 8.01
N TYR A 442 4.12 21.10 7.66
CA TYR A 442 4.71 21.71 6.46
C TYR A 442 4.26 21.03 5.18
N GLY A 443 4.12 19.70 5.17
CA GLY A 443 3.65 18.99 3.97
C GLY A 443 2.14 19.16 3.73
N MET A 444 1.42 19.67 4.72
CA MET A 444 -0.02 20.02 4.62
C MET A 444 -0.27 21.40 4.02
N LEU A 445 0.75 22.21 3.72
CA LEU A 445 0.54 23.58 3.23
C LEU A 445 0.11 23.67 1.76
N THR A 446 0.29 22.59 0.99
CA THR A 446 -0.07 22.50 -0.43
C THR A 446 -1.12 21.41 -0.63
N PRO A 447 -2.03 21.49 -1.61
CA PRO A 447 -3.12 20.53 -1.77
C PRO A 447 -2.71 19.15 -2.31
N GLU A 448 -1.54 19.03 -2.95
CA GLU A 448 -1.13 17.84 -3.72
C GLU A 448 0.03 17.03 -3.11
N THR A 449 0.72 17.56 -2.09
CA THR A 449 1.91 16.88 -1.53
C THR A 449 1.52 15.55 -0.89
N THR A 450 2.24 14.48 -1.20
CA THR A 450 2.04 13.18 -0.55
C THR A 450 2.57 13.18 0.89
N LEU A 451 1.82 12.59 1.83
CA LEU A 451 2.18 12.53 3.24
C LEU A 451 2.27 11.11 3.77
N LEU A 452 3.15 10.94 4.75
CA LEU A 452 3.52 9.62 5.30
C LEU A 452 2.57 9.11 6.39
N ARG A 453 1.61 9.95 6.80
CA ARG A 453 0.56 9.62 7.75
C ARG A 453 -0.56 10.64 7.60
N GLY A 454 -1.79 10.17 7.54
CA GLY A 454 -2.94 11.05 7.54
C GLY A 454 -4.12 10.49 6.79
N GLU A 455 -5.05 11.39 6.51
CA GLU A 455 -6.24 11.17 5.70
C GLU A 455 -6.48 12.37 4.77
N VAL A 456 -7.07 12.13 3.62
CA VAL A 456 -7.57 13.05 2.62
C VAL A 456 -9.05 12.80 2.51
N GLU A 457 -9.83 13.88 2.44
CA GLU A 457 -11.25 13.80 2.20
C GLU A 457 -11.66 14.84 1.13
N ASP A 458 -12.25 14.40 0.03
CA ASP A 458 -12.70 15.28 -1.05
C ASP A 458 -14.22 15.37 -1.09
N HIS A 459 -14.74 16.60 -1.10
CA HIS A 459 -16.18 16.84 -1.00
C HIS A 459 -16.69 17.77 -2.06
N ARG A 460 -17.73 17.33 -2.77
CA ARG A 460 -18.54 18.25 -3.55
C ARG A 460 -19.48 19.06 -2.67
N MET A 461 -19.43 20.38 -2.83
CA MET A 461 -20.28 21.32 -2.12
C MET A 461 -20.99 22.30 -3.07
N TYR A 462 -21.98 23.02 -2.53
CA TYR A 462 -22.79 23.97 -3.31
C TYR A 462 -22.65 25.40 -2.81
N VAL A 463 -22.00 26.26 -3.59
CA VAL A 463 -21.94 27.70 -3.33
C VAL A 463 -23.25 28.34 -3.76
N VAL A 464 -23.97 28.91 -2.79
CA VAL A 464 -25.26 29.60 -2.99
C VAL A 464 -25.22 31.03 -2.47
N LYS A 465 -25.97 31.93 -3.10
CA LYS A 465 -26.24 33.27 -2.53
C LYS A 465 -27.56 33.26 -1.76
N PRO A 466 -27.73 34.16 -0.77
CA PRO A 466 -29.02 34.33 -0.12
C PRO A 466 -30.11 34.53 -1.14
N ALA A 467 -31.20 33.77 -0.99
CA ALA A 467 -32.39 34.01 -1.78
C ALA A 467 -32.84 35.46 -1.56
N MET A 468 -32.90 36.22 -2.66
CA MET A 468 -33.56 37.52 -2.64
C MET A 468 -35.06 37.26 -2.48
N VAL A 469 -35.54 37.28 -1.25
CA VAL A 469 -36.97 37.39 -0.99
C VAL A 469 -37.40 38.77 -1.46
N ASN A 470 -38.17 38.82 -2.55
CA ASN A 470 -38.83 40.04 -2.95
C ASN A 470 -39.88 40.37 -1.87
N PRO A 471 -39.72 41.47 -1.09
CA PRO A 471 -40.68 41.82 -0.05
C PRO A 471 -42.07 42.16 -0.62
N PHE A 472 -42.20 42.30 -1.93
CA PHE A 472 -43.44 42.59 -2.65
C PHE A 472 -44.10 41.37 -3.32
N LEU A 473 -43.51 40.18 -3.23
CA LEU A 473 -44.17 38.94 -3.67
C LEU A 473 -44.63 38.16 -2.42
N PRO A 474 -45.95 37.94 -2.23
CA PRO A 474 -46.42 37.11 -1.13
C PRO A 474 -45.87 35.69 -1.25
N SER A 475 -45.36 35.17 -0.12
CA SER A 475 -44.89 33.79 -0.01
C SER A 475 -45.99 32.82 -0.44
N VAL A 476 -45.67 31.88 -1.34
CA VAL A 476 -46.63 30.87 -1.82
C VAL A 476 -46.67 29.62 -0.95
N THR A 477 -45.94 29.58 0.17
CA THR A 477 -46.06 28.47 1.13
C THR A 477 -47.13 28.80 2.16
N LYS A 478 -48.32 28.20 1.97
CA LYS A 478 -49.25 27.97 3.09
C LYS A 478 -48.59 27.02 4.09
N GLU A 479 -48.76 27.36 5.37
CA GLU A 479 -48.31 26.62 6.56
C GLU A 479 -48.66 25.13 6.54
#